data_AF-A0A818A2J0-F1
#
_entry.id   AF-A0A818A2J0-F1
#
_cell.length_a   1.000
_cell.length_b   1.000
_cell.length_c   1.000
_cell.angle_alpha   90.00
_cell.angle_beta   90.00
_cell.angle_gamma   90.00
#
_symmetry.space_group_name_H-M   'P 1'
#
loop_
_entity.id
_entity.type
_entity.pdbx_description
1 polymer ?
#
loop_
_entity_poly.entity_id
_entity_poly.type
_entity_poly.pdbx_seq_one_letter_code
_entity_poly.pdbx_strand_id
1 'polypeptide(L)' 'WEDLFRYLQMARKKARDTFGETELAFAYAKTNRLTELEEFISAPNHAQIQAITMIKL' A
#
# COMPACT_ATOMS: atom_id res chain seq x y z
N TRP A 1 -2.93 8.50 10.80
CA TRP A 1 -2.71 7.36 9.88
C TRP A 1 -4.00 6.84 9.27
N GLU A 2 -5.11 6.73 10.02
CA GLU A 2 -6.41 6.32 9.44
C GLU A 2 -6.89 7.22 8.28
N ASP A 3 -6.80 8.54 8.40
CA ASP A 3 -7.16 9.44 7.29
C ASP A 3 -6.28 9.27 6.05
N LEU A 4 -5.01 8.90 6.23
CA LEU A 4 -4.10 8.60 5.13
C LEU A 4 -4.54 7.31 4.43
N PHE A 5 -4.85 6.26 5.17
CA PHE A 5 -5.41 5.03 4.61
C PHE A 5 -6.72 5.29 3.87
N ARG A 6 -7.60 6.13 4.43
CA ARG A 6 -8.87 6.50 3.80
C ARG A 6 -8.65 7.27 2.49
N TYR A 7 -7.73 8.22 2.50
CA TYR A 7 -7.36 9.00 1.31
C TYR A 7 -6.78 8.12 0.21
N LEU A 8 -5.82 7.24 0.54
CA LEU A 8 -5.16 6.35 -0.42
C LEU A 8 -6.14 5.30 -0.98
N GLN A 9 -7.09 4.82 -0.18
CA GLN A 9 -8.17 3.95 -0.67
C GLN A 9 -9.11 4.68 -1.63
N MET A 10 -9.43 5.96 -1.39
CA MET A 10 -10.21 6.76 -2.35
C MET A 10 -9.42 7.04 -3.63
N ALA A 11 -8.12 7.32 -3.51
CA ALA A 11 -7.23 7.49 -4.64
C ALA A 11 -7.22 6.24 -5.52
N ARG A 12 -7.05 5.04 -4.93
CA ARG A 12 -7.11 3.75 -5.63
C ARG A 12 -8.39 3.54 -6.43
N LYS A 13 -9.54 4.01 -5.92
CA LYS A 13 -10.83 3.92 -6.62
C LYS A 13 -10.95 4.90 -7.79
N LYS A 14 -10.26 6.05 -7.72
CA LYS A 14 -10.36 7.13 -8.70
C LYS A 14 -9.31 7.04 -9.80
N ALA A 15 -8.08 6.70 -9.44
CA ALA A 15 -6.94 6.51 -10.31
C ALA A 15 -6.09 5.40 -9.68
N ARG A 16 -6.02 4.23 -10.33
CA ARG A 16 -5.12 3.14 -9.94
C ARG A 16 -3.68 3.52 -10.26
N ASP A 17 -3.18 4.51 -9.54
CA ASP A 17 -1.88 5.09 -9.73
C ASP A 17 -0.83 4.34 -8.90
N THR A 18 0.30 4.04 -9.54
CA THR A 18 1.42 3.30 -8.96
C THR A 18 1.92 3.97 -7.68
N PHE A 19 2.00 5.30 -7.64
CA PHE A 19 2.54 6.02 -6.50
C PHE A 19 1.62 5.91 -5.27
N GLY A 20 0.31 6.12 -5.45
CA GLY A 20 -0.67 6.01 -4.36
C GLY A 20 -0.78 4.60 -3.78
N GLU A 21 -0.73 3.57 -4.64
CA GLU A 21 -0.73 2.18 -4.18
C GLU A 21 0.58 1.80 -3.47
N THR A 22 1.72 2.38 -3.88
CA THR A 22 3.02 2.17 -3.21
C THR A 22 3.05 2.79 -1.83
N GLU A 23 2.59 4.04 -1.68
CA GLU A 23 2.46 4.73 -0.38
C GLU A 23 1.53 3.97 0.57
N LEU A 24 0.44 3.38 0.05
CA LEU A 24 -0.51 2.60 0.84
C LEU A 24 0.14 1.34 1.42
N ALA A 25 0.86 0.60 0.59
CA ALA A 25 1.59 -0.59 1.03
C ALA A 25 2.74 -0.23 2.00
N PHE A 26 3.39 0.91 1.81
CA PHE A 26 4.36 1.45 2.77
C PHE A 26 3.73 1.74 4.13
N ALA A 27 2.55 2.36 4.15
CA ALA A 27 1.84 2.66 5.37
C ALA A 27 1.45 1.36 6.12
N TYR A 28 1.02 0.31 5.42
CA TYR A 28 0.78 -1.00 6.03
C TYR A 28 2.05 -1.60 6.64
N ALA A 29 3.17 -1.55 5.93
CA ALA A 29 4.46 -2.03 6.43
C ALA A 29 4.93 -1.25 7.68
N LYS A 30 4.86 0.09 7.66
CA LYS A 30 5.27 0.94 8.79
C LYS A 30 4.39 0.80 10.03
N THR A 31 3.12 0.43 9.85
CA THR A 31 2.17 0.24 10.97
C THR A 31 2.09 -1.20 11.45
N ASN A 32 2.99 -2.08 10.97
CA ASN A 32 3.05 -3.51 11.28
C ASN A 32 1.73 -4.27 10.96
N ARG A 33 0.96 -3.77 10.00
CA ARG A 33 -0.29 -4.38 9.51
C ARG A 33 0.03 -5.39 8.41
N LEU A 34 0.77 -6.43 8.78
CA LEU A 34 1.33 -7.39 7.83
C LEU A 34 0.27 -8.20 7.09
N THR A 35 -0.83 -8.57 7.76
CA THR A 35 -1.95 -9.29 7.14
C THR A 35 -2.60 -8.46 6.04
N GLU A 36 -2.92 -7.18 6.30
CA GLU A 36 -3.51 -6.27 5.31
C GLU A 36 -2.56 -6.02 4.14
N LEU A 37 -1.24 -5.97 4.41
CA LEU A 37 -0.22 -5.87 3.37
C LEU A 37 -0.18 -7.12 2.48
N GLU A 38 -0.23 -8.32 3.05
CA GLU A 38 -0.23 -9.57 2.27
C GLU A 38 -1.48 -9.71 1.40
N GLU A 39 -2.66 -9.36 1.93
CA GLU A 39 -3.88 -9.32 1.14
C GLU A 39 -3.79 -8.30 0.00
N PHE A 40 -3.19 -7.13 0.27
CA PHE A 40 -2.99 -6.09 -0.74
C PHE A 40 -2.05 -6.52 -1.86
N ILE A 41 -0.90 -7.14 -1.52
CA ILE A 41 0.09 -7.64 -2.49
C ILE A 41 -0.50 -8.80 -3.31
N SER A 42 -1.32 -9.65 -2.70
CA SER A 42 -1.95 -10.80 -3.35
C SER A 42 -3.04 -10.39 -4.35
N ALA A 43 -3.66 -9.22 -4.17
CA ALA A 43 -4.59 -8.65 -5.13
C ALA A 43 -3.86 -7.96 -6.29
N PRO A 44 -4.47 -7.85 -7.49
CA PRO A 44 -3.93 -7.03 -8.57
C PRO A 44 -3.72 -5.59 -8.11
N ASN A 45 -2.47 -5.13 -8.16
CA ASN A 45 -2.04 -3.82 -7.71
C ASN A 45 -1.00 -3.25 -8.69
N HIS A 46 -0.89 -1.93 -8.74
CA HIS A 46 0.14 -1.20 -9.47
C HIS A 46 1.26 -0.73 -8.53
N ALA A 47 1.31 -1.22 -7.29
CA ALA A 47 2.29 -0.76 -6.32
C ALA A 47 3.69 -1.30 -6.64
N GLN A 48 4.72 -0.53 -6.32
CA GLN A 48 6.10 -0.94 -6.49
C GLN A 48 6.56 -1.77 -5.28
N ILE A 49 6.07 -3.02 -5.18
CA ILE A 49 6.26 -3.93 -4.03
C ILE A 49 7.74 -4.11 -3.67
N GLN A 50 8.63 -4.19 -4.69
CA GLN A 50 10.07 -4.39 -4.49
C GLN A 50 10.71 -3.28 -3.63
N ALA A 51 10.26 -2.04 -3.78
CA ALA A 51 10.76 -0.91 -3.01
C ALA A 51 10.32 -0.98 -1.54
N ILE A 52 9.15 -1.57 -1.26
CA ILE A 52 8.59 -1.71 0.09
C ILE A 52 9.28 -2.86 0.84
N THR A 53 9.46 -4.01 0.17
CA THR A 53 10.10 -5.18 0.78
C THR A 53 11.56 -4.94 1.16
N MET A 54 12.26 -4.06 0.42
CA MET A 54 13.66 -3.71 0.71
C MET A 54 13.83 -2.99 2.06
N ILE A 55 12.78 -2.36 2.60
CA ILE A 55 12.83 -1.62 3.87
C ILE A 55 12.57 -2.54 5.06
N LYS A 56 12.15 -3.78 4.81
CA LYS A 56 11.87 -4.80 5.82
C LYS A 56 13.09 -5.70 6.12
N LEU A 57 14.19 -5.55 5.39
CA LEU A 57 15.47 -6.26 5.57
C LEU A 57 16.53 -5.36 6.20
#